data_AF-A0A7W6TKF1-F1
#
_entry.id   AF-A0A7W6TKF1-F1
#
_cell.length_a   1.000
_cell.length_b   1.000
_cell.length_c   1.000
_cell.angle_alpha   90.00
_cell.angle_beta   90.00
_cell.angle_gamma   90.00
#
_symmetry.space_group_name_H-M   'P 1'
#
loop_
_entity.id
_entity.type
_entity.pdbx_description
1 polymer ?
#
loop_
_entity_poly.entity_id
_entity_poly.type
_entity_poly.pdbx_seq_one_letter_code
_entity_poly.pdbx_strand_id
1 'polypeptide(L)' 'MSWKTRKFEYVNGYKVVETDGPTFRVYDGSDQVGEDFPYSGEAAAYAKSLPPRDTPISRNLG' A
#
# COMPACT_ATOMS: atom_id res chain seq x y z
N MET A 1 22.01 -0.12 15.54
CA MET A 1 21.09 -0.94 14.72
C MET A 1 20.07 0.02 14.11
N SER A 2 20.34 0.56 12.92
CA SER A 2 19.42 1.49 12.26
C SER A 2 18.16 0.75 11.86
N TRP A 3 17.10 0.90 12.65
CA TRP A 3 15.74 0.59 12.22
C TRP A 3 15.47 1.44 10.98
N LYS A 4 15.59 0.83 9.80
CA LYS A 4 15.17 1.45 8.55
C LYS A 4 13.65 1.43 8.60
N THR A 5 13.04 2.54 9.01
CA THR A 5 11.59 2.68 9.06
C THR A 5 11.04 2.26 7.70
N ARG A 6 10.37 1.10 7.64
CA ARG A 6 9.76 0.60 6.41
C ARG A 6 8.84 1.69 5.88
N LYS A 7 9.15 2.25 4.71
CA LYS A 7 8.31 3.27 4.09
C LYS A 7 7.04 2.59 3.61
N PHE A 8 5.90 3.03 4.12
CA PHE A 8 4.61 2.61 3.61
C PHE A 8 3.75 3.83 3.30
N GLU A 9 2.90 3.69 2.30
CA GLU A 9 1.98 4.72 1.84
C GLU A 9 0.61 4.07 1.62
N TYR A 10 -0.47 4.83 1.85
CA TYR A 10 -1.81 4.38 1.51
C TYR A 10 -2.25 5.03 0.19
N VAL A 11 -2.53 4.20 -0.80
CA VAL A 11 -2.96 4.62 -2.13
C VAL A 11 -4.29 3.95 -2.43
N ASN A 12 -5.34 4.74 -2.68
CA ASN A 12 -6.68 4.23 -3.04
C ASN A 12 -7.29 3.23 -2.02
N GLY A 13 -6.89 3.37 -0.74
CA GLY A 13 -7.28 2.49 0.35
C GLY A 13 -6.37 1.27 0.57
N TYR A 14 -5.37 1.07 -0.30
CA TYR A 14 -4.40 -0.02 -0.22
C TYR A 14 -3.08 0.47 0.35
N LYS A 15 -2.45 -0.33 1.21
CA LYS A 15 -1.16 -0.06 1.83
C LYS A 15 -0.02 -0.55 0.95
N VAL A 16 0.69 0.37 0.31
CA VAL A 16 1.93 0.10 -0.40
C VAL A 16 3.07 0.08 0.61
N VAL A 17 3.86 -0.99 0.68
CA VAL A 17 4.98 -1.16 1.62
C VAL A 17 6.26 -1.45 0.85
N GLU A 18 7.31 -0.69 1.13
CA GLU A 18 8.68 -0.98 0.69
C GLU A 18 9.24 -2.13 1.55
N THR A 19 9.64 -3.22 0.90
CA THR A 19 10.21 -4.41 1.54
C THR A 19 11.74 -4.36 1.55
N ASP A 20 12.41 -5.34 2.17
CA ASP A 20 13.88 -5.42 2.22
C ASP A 20 14.45 -5.74 0.82
N GLY A 21 14.49 -4.72 -0.05
CA GLY A 21 14.89 -4.77 -1.46
C GLY A 21 14.31 -3.58 -2.25
N PRO A 22 14.61 -3.42 -3.55
CA PRO A 22 13.92 -2.46 -4.42
C PRO A 22 12.54 -3.00 -4.81
N THR A 23 11.76 -3.47 -3.85
CA THR A 23 10.49 -4.16 -4.07
C THR A 23 9.40 -3.61 -3.19
N PHE A 24 8.25 -3.38 -3.80
CA PHE A 24 7.07 -2.76 -3.21
C PHE A 24 5.92 -3.76 -3.25
N ARG A 25 5.24 -3.92 -2.13
CA ARG A 25 4.08 -4.80 -1.99
C ARG A 25 2.85 -3.99 -1.68
N VAL A 26 1.75 -4.28 -2.38
CA VAL A 26 0.46 -3.66 -2.10
C VAL A 26 -0.32 -4.58 -1.19
N TYR A 27 -0.86 -4.03 -0.11
CA TYR A 27 -1.67 -4.76 0.86
C TYR A 27 -3.06 -4.13 0.95
N ASP A 28 -4.05 -4.98 1.11
CA ASP A 28 -5.42 -4.62 1.42
C ASP A 28 -5.68 -5.00 2.88
N GLY A 29 -5.52 -4.03 3.77
CA GLY A 29 -5.51 -4.28 5.21
C GLY A 29 -4.33 -5.15 5.64
N SER A 30 -4.55 -6.47 5.77
CA SER A 30 -3.52 -7.46 6.15
C SER A 30 -3.16 -8.42 5.02
N ASP A 31 -3.94 -8.45 3.93
CA ASP A 31 -3.74 -9.39 2.82
C ASP A 31 -2.93 -8.72 1.72
N GLN A 32 -1.89 -9.38 1.20
CA GLN A 32 -1.18 -8.89 0.02
C GLN A 32 -2.08 -9.02 -1.21
N VAL A 33 -2.18 -7.94 -1.98
CA VAL A 33 -2.94 -7.92 -3.24
C VAL A 33 -2.01 -7.57 -4.39
N GLY A 34 -2.01 -8.40 -5.42
CA GLY A 34 -1.11 -8.27 -6.57
C GLY A 34 0.31 -8.79 -6.32
N GLU A 35 1.21 -8.41 -7.20
CA GLU A 35 2.60 -8.90 -7.24
C GLU A 35 3.56 -7.98 -6.48
N ASP A 36 4.82 -8.42 -6.40
CA ASP A 36 5.92 -7.61 -5.89
C ASP A 36 6.40 -6.67 -7.01
N PHE A 37 6.20 -5.37 -6.84
CA PHE A 37 6.57 -4.37 -7.84
C PHE A 37 8.00 -3.87 -7.64
N PRO A 38 8.81 -3.68 -8.70
CA PRO A 38 10.16 -3.13 -8.58
C PRO A 38 10.19 -1.63 -8.25
N TYR A 39 9.07 -0.91 -8.48
CA TYR A 39 8.99 0.54 -8.26
C TYR A 39 7.71 0.95 -7.53
N SER A 40 7.82 1.98 -6.67
CA SER A 40 6.69 2.52 -5.92
C SER A 40 5.59 3.07 -6.81
N GLY A 41 5.96 3.69 -7.94
CA GLY A 41 5.00 4.21 -8.92
C GLY A 41 4.12 3.13 -9.54
N GLU A 42 4.67 1.95 -9.79
CA GLU A 42 3.92 0.81 -10.33
C GLU A 42 2.97 0.23 -9.28
N ALA A 43 3.46 0.04 -8.05
CA ALA A 43 2.62 -0.41 -6.94
C ALA A 43 1.47 0.57 -6.66
N ALA A 44 1.74 1.88 -6.71
CA ALA A 44 0.73 2.92 -6.54
C ALA A 44 -0.26 2.95 -7.72
N ALA A 45 0.22 2.77 -8.96
CA ALA A 45 -0.65 2.68 -10.13
C ALA A 45 -1.56 1.45 -10.06
N TYR A 46 -1.03 0.31 -9.62
CA TYR A 46 -1.80 -0.90 -9.39
C TYR A 46 -2.87 -0.67 -8.31
N ALA A 47 -2.49 -0.14 -7.16
CA ALA A 47 -3.44 0.22 -6.10
C ALA A 47 -4.55 1.17 -6.59
N LYS A 48 -4.23 2.15 -7.46
CA LYS A 48 -5.21 3.05 -8.09
C LYS A 48 -6.11 2.37 -9.13
N SER A 49 -5.62 1.33 -9.80
CA SER A 49 -6.40 0.55 -10.77
C SER A 49 -7.40 -0.39 -10.09
N LEU A 50 -7.13 -0.79 -8.85
CA LEU A 50 -8.04 -1.59 -8.06
C LEU A 50 -9.29 -0.76 -7.68
N PRO A 51 -10.44 -1.42 -7.48
CA PRO A 51 -11.62 -0.74 -6.96
C PRO A 51 -11.24 -0.03 -5.65
N PRO A 52 -11.59 1.25 -5.48
CA PRO A 52 -11.26 2.01 -4.28
C PRO A 52 -11.80 1.24 -3.08
N ARG A 53 -10.90 0.77 -2.21
CA ARG A 53 -11.29 0.28 -0.90
C ARG A 53 -11.66 1.54 -0.14
N ASP A 54 -12.96 1.72 0.06
CA ASP A 54 -13.58 2.74 0.89
C ASP A 54 -12.94 2.62 2.29
N THR A 55 -11.78 3.23 2.49
CA THR A 55 -11.14 3.24 3.80
C THR A 55 -12.09 4.01 4.69
N PRO A 56 -12.62 3.41 5.76
CA PRO A 56 -13.50 4.11 6.68
C PRO A 56 -12.63 5.05 7.54
N ILE A 57 -12.12 6.13 6.96
CA ILE A 57 -11.61 7.29 7.70
C ILE A 57 -12.67 8.39 7.73
N SER A 58 -13.94 8.07 7.45
CA SER A 58 -15.08 8.88 7.88
C SER A 58 -16.38 8.10 7.90
N ARG A 59 -16.55 7.21 8.88
CA ARG A 59 -17.89 6.83 9.34
C ARG A 59 -17.93 6.82 10.86
N ASN A 60 -17.56 7.96 11.45
CA ASN A 60 -17.81 8.28 12.86
C ASN A 60 -17.68 9.79 13.09
N LEU A 61 -18.55 10.61 12.49
CA LEU A 61 -18.97 11.91 13.05
C LEU A 61 -20.32 12.28 12.41
N GLY A 62 -21.42 12.08 13.15
CA GLY A 62 -22.77 12.52 12.80
C GLY A 62 -23.85 11.54 13.23
#